data_AF-D5VQB2-F1
#
_entry.id   AF-D5VQB2-F1
#
_cell.length_a   1.000
_cell.length_b   1.000
_cell.length_c   1.000
_cell.angle_alpha   90.00
_cell.angle_beta   90.00
_cell.angle_gamma   90.00
#
_symmetry.space_group_name_H-M   'P 1'
#
loop_
_entity.id
_entity.type
_entity.pdbx_description
1 polymer ?
#
loop_
_entity_poly.entity_id
_entity_poly.type
_entity_poly.pdbx_seq_one_letter_code
_entity_poly.pdbx_strand_id
1 'polypeptide(L)' 'MGEDYIIYVVSNLLLKGYTMTEKFCPYCGSPLMRKEGKVFCPICEPMAFQQ' A
#
# COMPACT_ATOMS: atom_id res chain seq x y z
N MET A 1 13.83 -5.68 -2.69
CA MET A 1 12.50 -5.34 -3.27
C MET A 1 12.74 -4.28 -4.34
N GLY A 2 12.39 -4.55 -5.59
CA GLY A 2 12.54 -3.58 -6.68
C GLY A 2 11.28 -2.73 -6.87
N GLU A 3 11.38 -1.63 -7.63
CA GLU A 3 10.27 -0.70 -7.90
C GLU A 3 9.04 -1.41 -8.51
N ASP A 4 9.26 -2.39 -9.39
CA ASP A 4 8.21 -3.19 -10.02
C ASP A 4 7.30 -3.92 -9.02
N TYR A 5 7.87 -4.38 -7.90
CA TYR A 5 7.10 -5.06 -6.86
C TYR A 5 6.15 -4.10 -6.14
N ILE A 6 6.57 -2.86 -5.92
CA ILE A 6 5.75 -1.83 -5.27
C ILE A 6 4.59 -1.46 -6.20
N ILE A 7 4.85 -1.29 -7.50
CA ILE A 7 3.81 -1.01 -8.50
C ILE A 7 2.78 -2.14 -8.51
N TYR A 8 3.22 -3.39 -8.52
CA TYR A 8 2.32 -4.55 -8.46
C TYR A 8 1.45 -4.54 -7.20
N VAL A 9 2.05 -4.32 -6.03
CA VAL A 9 1.37 -4.24 -4.74
C VAL A 9 0.31 -3.13 -4.72
N VAL A 10 0.70 -1.92 -5.09
CA VAL A 10 -0.20 -0.75 -5.09
C VAL A 10 -1.35 -0.98 -6.07
N SER A 11 -1.05 -1.47 -7.28
CA SER A 11 -2.07 -1.76 -8.30
C SER A 11 -3.11 -2.77 -7.82
N ASN A 12 -2.68 -3.86 -7.17
CA ASN A 12 -3.61 -4.85 -6.61
C ASN A 12 -4.52 -4.25 -5.53
N LEU A 13 -3.99 -3.37 -4.67
CA LEU A 13 -4.79 -2.72 -3.64
C LEU A 13 -5.81 -1.74 -4.26
N LEU A 14 -5.42 -0.98 -5.28
CA LEU A 14 -6.35 -0.11 -6.00
C LEU A 14 -7.50 -0.92 -6.64
N LEU A 15 -7.19 -2.06 -7.26
CA LEU A 15 -8.21 -2.97 -7.82
C LEU A 15 -9.15 -3.54 -6.75
N LYS A 16 -8.66 -3.74 -5.52
CA LYS A 16 -9.47 -4.16 -4.35
C LYS A 16 -10.24 -3.00 -3.69
N GLY A 17 -10.22 -1.80 -4.27
CA GLY A 17 -10.96 -0.63 -3.76
C GLY A 17 -10.27 0.14 -2.64
N TYR A 18 -8.97 -0.11 -2.41
CA TYR A 18 -8.17 0.74 -1.52
C TYR A 18 -7.84 2.06 -2.21
N THR A 19 -7.52 3.09 -1.45
CA THR A 19 -7.14 4.41 -1.96
C THR A 19 -5.69 4.71 -1.60
N MET A 20 -4.91 5.22 -2.54
CA MET A 20 -3.57 5.73 -2.26
C MET A 20 -3.67 7.13 -1.64
N THR A 21 -2.87 7.41 -0.61
CA THR A 21 -2.82 8.72 0.04
C THR A 21 -1.65 9.54 -0.47
N GLU A 22 -1.64 10.85 -0.21
CA GLU A 22 -0.52 11.74 -0.53
C GLU A 22 0.68 11.59 0.43
N LYS A 23 0.57 10.72 1.44
CA LYS A 23 1.61 10.50 2.45
C LYS A 23 2.44 9.27 2.10
N PHE A 24 3.73 9.34 2.40
CA PHE A 24 4.68 8.24 2.22
C PHE A 24 5.07 7.64 3.57
N CYS A 25 5.39 6.35 3.57
CA CYS A 25 5.88 5.65 4.75
C CYS A 25 7.24 6.21 5.17
N PRO A 26 7.42 6.63 6.44
CA PRO A 26 8.70 7.17 6.90
C PRO A 26 9.82 6.12 6.99
N TYR A 27 9.49 4.82 6.90
CA TYR A 27 10.45 3.72 7.01
C TYR A 27 10.96 3.22 5.66
N CYS A 28 10.07 3.06 4.68
CA CYS A 28 10.43 2.48 3.37
C CYS A 28 10.19 3.42 2.19
N GLY A 29 9.56 4.58 2.39
CA GLY A 29 9.28 5.54 1.33
C GLY A 29 8.15 5.15 0.38
N SER A 30 7.45 4.03 0.58
CA SER A 30 6.29 3.66 -0.26
C SER A 30 5.07 4.54 0.06
N PRO A 31 4.18 4.81 -0.91
CA PRO A 31 2.94 5.53 -0.63
C PRO A 31 2.07 4.74 0.37
N LEU A 32 1.42 5.46 1.28
CA LEU A 32 0.50 4.87 2.24
C LEU A 32 -0.87 4.64 1.59
N MET A 33 -1.51 3.55 1.97
CA MET A 33 -2.82 3.13 1.46
C MET A 33 -3.89 3.32 2.53
N ARG A 34 -5.13 3.57 2.10
CA ARG A 34 -6.31 3.75 2.94
C ARG A 34 -7.42 2.79 2.55
N LYS A 35 -8.07 2.18 3.53
CA LYS A 35 -9.35 1.47 3.37
C LYS A 35 -10.21 1.67 4.60
N GLU A 36 -11.49 1.99 4.40
CA GLU A 36 -12.46 2.15 5.49
C GLU A 36 -11.95 3.09 6.60
N GLY A 37 -11.29 4.19 6.20
CA GLY A 37 -10.72 5.19 7.11
C GLY A 37 -9.35 4.85 7.72
N LYS A 38 -8.92 3.58 7.69
CA LYS A 38 -7.61 3.15 8.22
C LYS A 38 -6.50 3.37 7.20
N VAL A 39 -5.37 3.90 7.65
CA VAL A 39 -4.16 4.14 6.83
C VAL A 39 -3.08 3.16 7.26
N PHE A 40 -2.40 2.53 6.31
CA PHE A 40 -1.33 1.57 6.56
C PHE A 40 -0.28 1.60 5.45
N CYS A 41 0.90 1.07 5.76
CA CYS A 41 1.96 0.89 4.77
C CYS A 41 1.85 -0.49 4.09
N PRO A 42 1.65 -0.59 2.77
CA PRO A 42 1.47 -1.89 2.13
C PRO A 42 2.75 -2.73 2.07
N ILE A 43 3.92 -2.12 2.31
CA ILE A 43 5.22 -2.80 2.30
C ILE A 43 5.65 -3.21 3.71
N CYS A 44 5.50 -2.32 4.71
CA CYS A 44 5.84 -2.63 6.10
C CYS A 44 4.77 -3.50 6.78
N GLU A 45 3.51 -3.42 6.32
CA GLU A 45 2.36 -4.15 6.89
C GLU A 45 1.63 -4.96 5.79
N PRO A 46 2.26 -6.00 5.22
CA PRO A 46 1.68 -6.77 4.10
C PRO A 46 0.46 -7.62 4.48
N MET A 47 0.00 -7.62 5.73
CA MET A 47 -1.15 -8.41 6.18
C MET A 47 -2.46 -8.05 5.46
N ALA A 48 -2.52 -6.93 4.72
CA ALA A 48 -3.67 -6.56 3.89
C ALA A 48 -3.88 -7.43 2.63
N PHE A 49 -2.93 -8.32 2.28
CA PHE A 49 -3.00 -9.15 1.07
C PHE A 49 -3.72 -10.51 1.25
N GLN A 50 -3.97 -10.99 2.47
CA GLN A 50 -4.46 -12.36 2.74
C GLN A 50 -5.99 -12.50 2.91
N GLN A 51 -6.79 -11.75 2.15
CA GLN A 51 -8.24 -11.98 2.00
C GLN A 51 -8.63 -11.99 0.53
#